data_AF-A0A251T8L2-F1
#
_entry.id   AF-A0A251T8L2-F1
#
_cell.length_a   1.000
_cell.length_b   1.000
_cell.length_c   1.000
_cell.angle_alpha   90.00
_cell.angle_beta   90.00
_cell.angle_gamma   90.00
#
_symmetry.space_group_name_H-M   'P 1'
#
loop_
_entity.id
_entity.type
_entity.pdbx_description
1 polymer ?
#
loop_
_entity_poly.entity_id
_entity_poly.type
_entity_poly.pdbx_seq_one_letter_code
_entity_poly.pdbx_strand_id
1 'polypeptide(L)'
;MNYLDSIWLQPYRDRFVSFWSDQHLNFGQRTTNRAEGQHALLKQYLGDSNYTLEKVVPLIDKLIRNQVTEIKGSIETSRSRTLGHHNKPIFNLLLKKVSHACLELISDEVNEIEKLKLYNRTCACRLYTSCGLPCACRLEPYTTNVDRPFLEKVKFRLHSGTKQGGLFRLRRRICASQTTFKCSTERTQEKLDSKDEGVGTAQ
;
A
#
# COMPACT_ATOMS: atom_id res chain seq x y z
N MET A 1 9.02 -30.01 -13.10
CA MET A 1 8.63 -28.67 -12.60
C MET A 1 7.56 -28.71 -11.49
N ASN A 2 6.71 -29.75 -11.39
CA ASN A 2 5.58 -29.79 -10.42
C ASN A 2 5.99 -29.76 -8.94
N TYR A 3 7.12 -30.36 -8.57
CA TYR A 3 7.58 -30.41 -7.17
C TYR A 3 7.91 -29.03 -6.60
N LEU A 4 8.62 -28.19 -7.37
CA LEU A 4 8.96 -26.84 -6.92
C LEU A 4 7.70 -25.98 -6.76
N ASP A 5 6.73 -26.11 -7.66
CA ASP A 5 5.51 -25.32 -7.59
C ASP A 5 4.62 -25.74 -6.41
N SER A 6 4.36 -27.04 -6.23
CA SER A 6 3.44 -27.51 -5.19
C SER A 6 4.00 -27.40 -3.77
N ILE A 7 5.31 -27.60 -3.58
CA ILE A 7 5.93 -27.60 -2.26
C ILE A 7 6.41 -26.21 -1.84
N TRP A 8 7.02 -25.45 -2.77
CA TRP A 8 7.70 -24.21 -2.42
C TRP A 8 6.96 -22.96 -2.88
N LEU A 9 6.56 -22.89 -4.16
CA LEU A 9 5.99 -21.66 -4.70
C LEU A 9 4.55 -21.46 -4.25
N GLN A 10 3.64 -22.41 -4.44
CA GLN A 10 2.22 -22.25 -4.05
C GLN A 10 2.06 -21.95 -2.54
N PRO A 11 2.74 -22.65 -1.60
CA PRO A 11 2.53 -22.40 -0.18
C PRO A 11 3.27 -21.18 0.37
N TYR A 12 4.39 -20.78 -0.26
CA TYR A 12 5.30 -19.77 0.32
C TYR A 12 5.63 -18.59 -0.60
N ARG A 13 5.03 -18.47 -1.79
CA ARG A 13 5.26 -17.35 -2.73
C ARG A 13 5.27 -15.99 -2.05
N ASP A 14 4.26 -15.72 -1.23
CA ASP A 14 4.12 -14.43 -0.56
C ASP A 14 5.24 -14.16 0.44
N ARG A 15 5.81 -15.22 1.05
CA ARG A 15 6.96 -15.09 1.95
C ARG A 15 8.19 -14.67 1.17
N PHE A 16 8.48 -15.32 0.04
CA PHE A 16 9.60 -14.95 -0.83
C PHE A 16 9.48 -13.50 -1.32
N VAL A 17 8.29 -13.12 -1.78
CA VAL A 17 8.03 -11.74 -2.22
C VAL A 17 8.22 -10.76 -1.06
N SER A 18 7.62 -11.03 0.11
CA SER A 18 7.74 -10.16 1.28
C SER A 18 9.17 -10.03 1.80
N PHE A 19 9.95 -11.10 1.75
CA PHE A 19 11.35 -11.09 2.16
C PHE A 19 12.16 -10.10 1.34
N TRP A 20 11.89 -10.00 0.04
CA TRP A 20 12.56 -9.04 -0.84
C TRP A 20 11.93 -7.64 -0.79
N SER A 21 10.61 -7.54 -0.83
CA SER A 21 9.90 -6.26 -0.92
C SER A 21 9.99 -5.44 0.36
N ASP A 22 9.98 -6.10 1.51
CA ASP A 22 9.84 -5.43 2.80
C ASP A 22 11.20 -5.00 3.37
N GLN A 23 12.29 -5.14 2.61
CA GLN A 23 13.61 -4.57 2.92
C GLN A 23 13.66 -3.04 2.73
N HIS A 24 12.70 -2.47 1.98
CA HIS A 24 12.62 -1.06 1.68
C HIS A 24 11.26 -0.48 2.02
N LEU A 25 11.21 0.85 2.21
CA LEU A 25 9.97 1.57 2.46
C LEU A 25 9.00 1.40 1.29
N ASN A 26 7.95 0.60 1.53
CA ASN A 26 6.89 0.33 0.56
C ASN A 26 5.49 0.68 1.11
N PHE A 27 5.38 1.08 2.38
CA PHE A 27 4.13 1.48 3.04
C PHE A 27 2.99 0.46 2.89
N GLY A 28 3.34 -0.83 2.91
CA GLY A 28 2.39 -1.94 2.75
C GLY A 28 1.81 -2.06 1.34
N GLN A 29 2.41 -1.41 0.34
CA GLN A 29 1.97 -1.53 -1.04
C GLN A 29 2.47 -2.83 -1.64
N ARG A 30 1.54 -3.75 -1.94
CA ARG A 30 1.83 -5.06 -2.55
C ARG A 30 1.32 -5.20 -3.98
N THR A 31 0.59 -4.21 -4.49
CA THR A 31 0.00 -4.21 -5.83
C THR A 31 0.15 -2.84 -6.50
N THR A 32 0.07 -2.82 -7.83
CA THR A 32 0.10 -1.59 -8.65
C THR A 32 -1.23 -0.84 -8.66
N ASN A 33 -2.29 -1.41 -8.07
CA ASN A 33 -3.66 -0.85 -8.08
C ASN A 33 -3.71 0.62 -7.64
N ARG A 34 -2.88 1.00 -6.66
CA ARG A 34 -2.82 2.42 -6.24
C ARG A 34 -2.21 3.31 -7.30
N ALA A 35 -1.09 2.91 -7.90
CA ALA A 35 -0.46 3.67 -8.98
C ALA A 35 -1.38 3.81 -10.19
N GLU A 36 -2.06 2.73 -10.56
CA GLU A 36 -3.04 2.71 -11.65
C GLU A 36 -4.24 3.63 -11.35
N GLY A 37 -4.77 3.60 -10.13
CA GLY A 37 -5.84 4.49 -9.70
C GLY A 37 -5.43 5.97 -9.73
N GLN A 38 -4.21 6.29 -9.30
CA GLN A 38 -3.67 7.66 -9.40
C GLN A 38 -3.49 8.12 -10.84
N HIS A 39 -3.03 7.21 -11.71
CA HIS A 39 -2.92 7.48 -13.14
C HIS A 39 -4.29 7.73 -13.78
N ALA A 40 -5.30 6.94 -13.44
CA ALA A 40 -6.67 7.15 -13.90
C ALA A 40 -7.25 8.49 -13.42
N LEU A 41 -7.01 8.85 -12.15
CA LEU A 41 -7.43 10.14 -11.59
C LEU A 41 -6.76 11.32 -12.31
N LEU A 42 -5.46 11.23 -12.59
CA LEU A 42 -4.75 12.25 -13.36
C LEU A 42 -5.35 12.40 -14.76
N LYS A 43 -5.63 11.29 -15.45
CA LYS A 43 -6.29 11.33 -16.77
C LYS A 43 -7.65 12.02 -16.72
N GLN A 44 -8.44 11.81 -15.66
CA GLN A 44 -9.71 12.51 -15.48
C GLN A 44 -9.53 14.02 -15.28
N TYR A 45 -8.48 14.44 -14.57
CA TYR A 45 -8.17 15.85 -14.38
C TYR A 45 -7.69 16.53 -15.67
N LEU A 46 -7.01 15.79 -16.54
CA LEU A 46 -6.63 16.27 -17.86
C LEU A 46 -7.85 16.32 -18.78
N GLY A 47 -8.66 15.27 -18.88
CA GLY A 47 -9.96 15.33 -19.61
C GLY A 47 -9.89 15.38 -21.14
N ASP A 48 -8.73 15.65 -21.76
CA ASP A 48 -8.46 15.55 -23.21
C ASP A 48 -6.96 15.25 -23.45
N SER A 49 -6.61 14.90 -24.69
CA SER A 49 -5.27 14.59 -25.17
C SER A 49 -4.48 15.82 -25.66
N ASN A 50 -5.14 16.96 -25.92
CA ASN A 50 -4.54 18.14 -26.54
C ASN A 50 -4.03 19.19 -25.53
N TYR A 51 -3.09 18.81 -24.66
CA TYR A 51 -2.52 19.74 -23.68
C TYR A 51 -1.10 20.18 -23.99
N THR A 52 -0.83 21.47 -23.82
CA THR A 52 0.52 22.03 -23.75
C THR A 52 1.07 21.90 -22.33
N LEU A 53 2.39 21.81 -22.17
CA LEU A 53 3.03 21.68 -20.87
C LEU A 53 2.64 22.80 -19.90
N GLU A 54 2.51 24.02 -20.40
CA GLU A 54 2.06 25.21 -19.66
C GLU A 54 0.68 25.03 -19.00
N LYS A 55 -0.22 24.27 -19.63
CA LYS A 55 -1.56 23.97 -19.10
C LYS A 55 -1.57 22.77 -18.16
N VAL A 56 -0.71 21.77 -18.38
CA VAL A 56 -0.66 20.54 -17.57
C VAL A 56 -0.11 20.80 -16.17
N VAL A 57 0.99 21.55 -16.06
CA VAL A 57 1.66 21.80 -14.78
C VAL A 57 0.72 22.37 -13.70
N PRO A 58 -0.07 23.44 -13.94
CA PRO A 58 -0.99 23.96 -12.93
C PRO A 58 -2.13 22.99 -12.59
N LEU A 59 -2.55 22.13 -13.52
CA LEU A 59 -3.54 21.09 -13.24
C LEU A 59 -2.98 20.01 -12.31
N ILE A 60 -1.73 19.58 -12.53
CA ILE A 60 -1.03 18.63 -11.66
C ILE A 60 -0.82 19.25 -10.26
N ASP A 61 -0.38 20.51 -10.18
CA ASP A 61 -0.24 21.20 -8.90
C ASP A 61 -1.57 21.27 -8.14
N LYS A 62 -2.67 21.61 -8.84
CA LYS A 62 -4.03 21.58 -8.26
C LYS A 62 -4.42 20.18 -7.77
N LEU A 63 -4.18 19.15 -8.56
CA LEU A 63 -4.45 17.76 -8.18
C LEU A 63 -3.69 17.38 -6.91
N ILE A 64 -2.39 17.66 -6.86
CA ILE A 64 -1.55 17.35 -5.69
C ILE A 64 -2.04 18.12 -4.46
N ARG A 65 -2.37 19.41 -4.58
CA ARG A 65 -2.93 20.19 -3.46
C ARG A 65 -4.25 19.64 -2.95
N ASN A 66 -5.13 19.23 -3.86
CA ASN A 66 -6.40 18.60 -3.50
C ASN A 66 -6.16 17.29 -2.72
N GLN A 67 -5.26 16.45 -3.21
CA GLN A 67 -4.91 15.18 -2.53
C GLN A 67 -4.29 15.41 -1.16
N VAL A 68 -3.35 16.35 -1.04
CA VAL A 68 -2.76 16.72 0.26
C VAL A 68 -3.84 17.20 1.24
N THR A 69 -4.80 17.98 0.75
CA THR A 69 -5.92 18.47 1.55
C THR A 69 -6.84 17.33 1.99
N GLU A 70 -7.19 16.41 1.09
CA GLU A 70 -8.00 15.22 1.41
C GLU A 70 -7.28 14.31 2.42
N ILE A 71 -5.99 14.05 2.23
CA ILE A 71 -5.16 13.26 3.16
C ILE A 71 -5.20 13.90 4.55
N LYS A 72 -4.88 15.20 4.66
CA LYS A 72 -4.90 15.93 5.93
C LYS A 72 -6.29 15.88 6.58
N GLY A 73 -7.34 16.17 5.81
CA GLY A 73 -8.72 16.12 6.29
C GLY A 73 -9.11 14.72 6.82
N SER A 74 -8.70 13.66 6.13
CA SER A 74 -8.96 12.27 6.56
C SER A 74 -8.22 11.91 7.85
N ILE A 75 -6.98 12.38 8.03
CA ILE A 75 -6.18 12.19 9.24
C ILE A 75 -6.81 12.95 10.41
N GLU A 76 -7.19 14.21 10.22
CA GLU A 76 -7.84 15.01 11.27
C GLU A 76 -9.20 14.41 11.66
N THR A 77 -9.99 13.98 10.69
CA THR A 77 -11.26 13.28 10.94
C THR A 77 -11.03 12.02 11.77
N SER A 78 -10.00 11.24 11.46
CA SER A 78 -9.61 10.08 12.26
C SER A 78 -9.22 10.51 13.68
N ARG A 79 -8.32 11.48 13.84
CA ARG A 79 -7.81 11.93 15.14
C ARG A 79 -8.86 12.60 16.03
N SER A 80 -9.95 13.11 15.45
CA SER A 80 -11.02 13.82 16.17
C SER A 80 -11.65 13.01 17.31
N ARG A 81 -11.63 11.68 17.20
CA ARG A 81 -12.15 10.77 18.23
C ARG A 81 -11.13 9.68 18.57
N THR A 82 -11.19 9.21 19.81
CA THR A 82 -10.45 8.00 20.24
C THR A 82 -11.37 6.79 20.13
N LEU A 83 -10.91 5.71 19.49
CA LEU A 83 -11.65 4.44 19.48
C LEU A 83 -11.38 3.69 20.80
N GLY A 84 -12.41 3.05 21.35
CA GLY A 84 -12.35 2.43 22.69
C GLY A 84 -11.23 1.40 22.83
N HIS A 85 -10.98 0.58 21.81
CA HIS A 85 -9.91 -0.43 21.83
C HIS A 85 -8.49 0.16 21.75
N HIS A 86 -8.35 1.42 21.30
CA HIS A 86 -7.10 2.16 21.34
C HIS A 86 -6.87 2.90 22.67
N ASN A 87 -7.82 2.88 23.61
CA ASN A 87 -7.67 3.50 24.92
C ASN A 87 -6.83 2.62 25.86
N LYS A 88 -5.56 2.41 25.51
CA LYS A 88 -4.59 1.62 26.26
C LYS A 88 -3.43 2.52 26.68
N PRO A 89 -2.83 2.33 27.88
CA PRO A 89 -1.73 3.17 28.36
C PRO A 89 -0.56 3.30 27.37
N ILE A 90 -0.23 2.22 26.65
CA ILE A 90 0.84 2.19 25.63
C ILE A 90 0.61 3.18 24.48
N PHE A 91 -0.63 3.59 24.22
CA PHE A 91 -0.97 4.53 23.16
C PHE A 91 -1.13 5.98 23.63
N ASN A 92 -1.05 6.27 24.94
CA ASN A 92 -1.31 7.60 25.49
C ASN A 92 -0.52 8.72 24.79
N LEU A 93 0.75 8.45 24.43
CA LEU A 93 1.61 9.42 23.74
C LEU A 93 1.26 9.59 22.24
N LEU A 94 0.57 8.62 21.65
CA LEU A 94 0.19 8.59 20.23
C LEU A 94 -1.26 9.02 19.98
N LEU A 95 -2.13 8.87 20.99
CA LEU A 95 -3.53 9.25 20.91
C LEU A 95 -3.67 10.69 20.44
N LYS A 96 -4.60 10.91 19.50
CA LYS A 96 -4.85 12.20 18.85
C LYS A 96 -3.64 12.81 18.12
N LYS A 97 -2.47 12.15 18.03
CA LYS A 97 -1.30 12.60 17.24
C LYS A 97 -1.14 11.83 15.93
N VAL A 98 -1.49 10.55 15.92
CA VAL A 98 -1.42 9.69 14.73
C VAL A 98 -2.82 9.25 14.29
N SER A 99 -2.96 8.79 13.05
CA SER A 99 -4.22 8.25 12.53
C SER A 99 -4.59 6.92 13.19
N HIS A 100 -5.87 6.57 13.19
CA HIS A 100 -6.34 5.25 13.66
C HIS A 100 -5.65 4.11 12.90
N ALA A 101 -5.46 4.24 11.59
CA ALA A 101 -4.76 3.22 10.80
C ALA A 101 -3.33 2.95 11.30
N CYS A 102 -2.62 3.98 11.77
CA CYS A 102 -1.32 3.80 12.40
C CYS A 102 -1.43 3.07 13.74
N LEU A 103 -2.44 3.39 14.55
CA LEU A 103 -2.66 2.73 15.84
C LEU A 103 -3.02 1.25 15.67
N GLU A 104 -3.81 0.90 14.66
CA GLU A 104 -4.12 -0.51 14.34
C GLU A 104 -2.85 -1.30 14.02
N LEU A 105 -1.99 -0.78 13.13
CA LEU A 105 -0.72 -1.46 12.78
C LEU A 105 0.20 -1.67 13.99
N ILE A 106 0.28 -0.67 14.88
CA ILE A 106 1.08 -0.80 16.10
C ILE A 106 0.40 -1.76 17.08
N SER A 107 -0.94 -1.75 17.17
CA SER A 107 -1.71 -2.65 18.02
C SER A 107 -1.51 -4.11 17.63
N ASP A 108 -1.46 -4.42 16.34
CA ASP A 108 -1.14 -5.75 15.85
C ASP A 108 0.24 -6.20 16.34
N GLU A 109 1.26 -5.35 16.22
CA GLU A 109 2.59 -5.66 16.71
C GLU A 109 2.65 -5.78 18.24
N VAL A 110 1.87 -4.99 18.99
CA VAL A 110 1.78 -5.12 20.46
C VAL A 110 1.23 -6.50 20.84
N ASN A 111 0.19 -6.97 20.13
CA ASN A 111 -0.39 -8.30 20.36
C ASN A 111 0.59 -9.44 20.00
N GLU A 112 1.54 -9.20 19.08
CA GLU A 112 2.56 -10.18 18.71
C GLU A 112 3.69 -10.30 19.75
N ILE A 113 3.88 -9.32 20.65
CA ILE A 113 4.96 -9.34 21.65
C ILE A 113 4.88 -10.58 22.54
N GLU A 114 3.68 -10.91 23.02
CA GLU A 114 3.48 -12.08 23.90
C GLU A 114 3.81 -13.39 23.18
N LYS A 115 3.44 -13.50 21.89
CA LYS A 115 3.75 -14.67 21.06
C LYS A 115 5.25 -14.79 20.80
N LEU A 116 5.94 -13.67 20.56
CA LEU A 116 7.39 -13.66 20.38
C LEU A 116 8.11 -14.18 21.64
N LYS A 117 7.64 -13.75 22.83
CA LYS A 117 8.16 -14.23 24.12
C LYS A 117 7.88 -15.71 24.34
N LEU A 118 6.63 -16.14 24.16
CA LEU A 118 6.19 -17.50 24.43
C LEU A 118 6.93 -18.53 23.58
N TYR A 119 7.16 -18.22 22.30
CA TYR A 119 7.80 -19.14 21.36
C TYR A 119 9.28 -18.84 21.13
N ASN A 120 9.89 -17.92 21.89
CA ASN A 120 11.27 -17.45 21.72
C ASN A 120 11.63 -17.16 20.25
N ARG A 121 10.73 -16.47 19.54
CA ARG A 121 10.89 -16.17 18.11
C ARG A 121 11.63 -14.86 17.90
N THR A 122 12.43 -14.80 16.84
CA THR A 122 13.05 -13.56 16.40
C THR A 122 12.03 -12.68 15.65
N CYS A 123 12.09 -11.37 15.88
CA CYS A 123 11.24 -10.44 15.15
C CYS A 123 11.85 -10.10 13.79
N ALA A 124 11.09 -10.28 12.72
CA ALA A 124 11.50 -9.96 11.36
C ALA A 124 11.59 -8.44 11.06
N CYS A 125 11.21 -7.58 12.03
CA CYS A 125 11.24 -6.11 11.89
C CYS A 125 10.50 -5.56 10.66
N ARG A 126 9.60 -6.33 10.04
CA ARG A 126 8.97 -6.03 8.74
C ARG A 126 8.27 -4.68 8.74
N LEU A 127 7.51 -4.37 9.79
CA LEU A 127 6.78 -3.11 9.90
C LEU A 127 7.71 -1.90 10.00
N TYR A 128 8.89 -2.10 10.60
CA TYR A 128 9.91 -1.06 10.72
C TYR A 128 10.60 -0.78 9.39
N THR A 129 11.02 -1.81 8.68
CA THR A 129 11.73 -1.66 7.39
C THR A 129 10.81 -1.17 6.28
N SER A 130 9.59 -1.71 6.19
CA SER A 130 8.65 -1.40 5.10
C SER A 130 7.79 -0.16 5.32
N CYS A 131 7.50 0.20 6.57
CA CYS A 131 6.58 1.31 6.89
C CYS A 131 7.21 2.38 7.81
N GLY A 132 8.44 2.17 8.32
CA GLY A 132 9.07 3.09 9.26
C GLY A 132 8.38 3.12 10.64
N LEU A 133 7.59 2.10 10.96
CA LEU A 133 6.80 1.97 12.19
C LEU A 133 7.46 1.01 13.19
N PRO A 134 7.26 1.18 14.51
CA PRO A 134 7.89 0.28 15.48
C PRO A 134 7.31 -1.15 15.38
N CYS A 135 8.20 -2.14 15.26
CA CYS A 135 7.88 -3.58 15.37
C CYS A 135 7.65 -3.99 16.83
N ALA A 136 7.10 -5.19 17.04
CA ALA A 136 6.97 -5.85 18.33
C ALA A 136 8.30 -5.84 19.12
N CYS A 137 9.42 -6.16 18.45
CA CYS A 137 10.76 -6.12 19.05
C CYS A 137 11.16 -4.76 19.65
N ARG A 138 10.76 -3.67 19.00
CA ARG A 138 11.05 -2.31 19.44
C ARG A 138 10.04 -1.82 20.44
N LEU A 139 8.83 -2.40 20.46
CA LEU A 139 7.75 -2.04 21.38
C LEU A 139 7.87 -2.77 22.73
N GLU A 140 8.49 -3.96 22.74
CA GLU A 140 8.62 -4.81 23.93
C GLU A 140 9.12 -4.08 25.20
N PRO A 141 10.14 -3.20 25.15
CA PRO A 141 10.60 -2.51 26.36
C PRO A 141 9.55 -1.58 26.97
N TYR A 142 8.57 -1.11 26.18
CA TYR A 142 7.56 -0.14 26.57
C TYR A 142 6.25 -0.77 27.04
N THR A 143 6.07 -2.09 26.87
CA THR A 143 4.94 -2.80 27.47
C THR A 143 5.13 -3.03 28.97
N THR A 144 6.38 -3.02 29.45
CA THR A 144 6.74 -3.30 30.85
C THR A 144 7.14 -2.05 31.64
N ASN A 145 7.64 -1.00 30.97
CA ASN A 145 7.98 0.29 31.58
C ASN A 145 7.25 1.43 30.88
N VAL A 146 6.18 1.91 31.51
CA VAL A 146 5.32 2.99 30.98
C VAL A 146 6.02 4.36 30.98
N ASP A 147 7.14 4.50 31.70
CA ASP A 147 7.84 5.77 31.95
C ASP A 147 8.98 6.10 30.96
N ARG A 148 9.18 5.31 29.90
CA ARG A 148 10.27 5.56 28.93
C ARG A 148 9.73 6.19 27.63
N PRO A 149 9.93 7.49 27.36
CA PRO A 149 9.36 8.16 26.20
C PRO A 149 10.22 7.94 24.94
N PHE A 150 10.04 6.82 24.25
CA PHE A 150 10.62 6.61 22.90
C PHE A 150 9.69 7.03 21.77
N LEU A 151 8.38 6.94 21.99
CA LEU A 151 7.36 7.27 20.99
C LEU A 151 7.39 8.74 20.55
N GLU A 152 8.10 9.61 21.28
CA GLU A 152 8.30 11.01 20.93
C GLU A 152 9.42 11.23 19.89
N LYS A 153 10.43 10.34 19.85
CA LYS A 153 11.53 10.39 18.86
C LYS A 153 11.23 9.62 17.58
N VAL A 154 10.19 8.78 17.57
CA VAL A 154 9.72 8.14 16.34
C VAL A 154 9.06 9.22 15.49
N LYS A 155 9.83 9.82 14.58
CA LYS A 155 9.27 10.63 13.50
C LYS A 155 8.48 9.69 12.60
N PHE A 156 7.22 9.46 12.96
CA PHE A 156 6.28 8.62 12.21
C PHE A 156 6.20 9.13 10.79
N ARG A 157 6.94 8.49 9.88
CA ARG A 157 6.93 8.80 8.45
C ARG A 157 5.77 8.04 7.81
N LEU A 158 4.55 8.23 8.31
CA LEU A 158 3.36 7.64 7.70
C LEU A 158 2.50 8.71 7.06
N HIS A 159 2.51 8.71 5.73
CA HIS A 159 1.45 9.29 4.95
C HIS A 159 0.38 8.20 4.82
N SER A 160 -0.76 8.39 5.48
CA SER A 160 -1.86 7.44 5.45
C SER A 160 -2.37 7.23 4.02
N GLY A 161 -2.61 5.97 3.64
CA GLY A 161 -3.41 5.67 2.44
C GLY A 161 -4.81 6.23 2.61
N THR A 162 -5.18 7.18 1.75
CA THR A 162 -6.53 7.73 1.70
C THR A 162 -7.53 6.67 1.25
N LYS A 163 -8.65 6.59 1.97
CA LYS A 163 -9.90 6.11 1.42
C LYS A 163 -10.33 7.14 0.38
N GLN A 164 -10.48 6.74 -0.88
CA GLN A 164 -11.02 7.59 -1.93
C GLN A 164 -12.44 8.04 -1.55
N GLY A 165 -12.60 9.34 -1.28
CA GLY A 165 -13.89 10.01 -1.24
C GLY A 165 -14.09 10.81 -2.52
N GLY A 166 -14.59 10.16 -3.58
CA GLY A 166 -14.83 10.82 -4.88
C GLY A 166 -15.68 9.98 -5.81
N LEU A 167 -17.00 10.02 -5.60
CA LEU A 167 -18.07 9.75 -6.57
C LEU A 167 -17.82 8.72 -7.69
N PHE A 168 -17.73 7.42 -7.34
CA PHE A 168 -18.04 6.34 -8.29
C PHE A 168 -19.39 5.71 -7.93
N ARG A 169 -20.48 6.34 -8.36
CA ARG A 169 -21.70 5.60 -8.69
C ARG A 169 -21.51 5.06 -10.11
N LEU A 170 -21.29 3.75 -10.26
CA LEU A 170 -22.34 2.83 -10.73
C LEU A 170 -21.81 1.39 -10.84
N ARG A 171 -22.62 0.47 -10.30
CA ARG A 171 -22.70 -0.99 -10.49
C ARG A 171 -21.72 -1.90 -9.74
N ARG A 172 -22.29 -2.47 -8.66
CA ARG A 172 -22.00 -3.79 -8.09
C ARG A 172 -21.61 -4.81 -9.18
N ARG A 173 -20.45 -5.45 -9.02
CA ARG A 173 -20.23 -6.89 -9.24
C ARG A 173 -18.96 -7.33 -8.48
N ILE A 174 -19.21 -7.99 -7.35
CA ILE A 174 -18.53 -9.21 -6.87
C ILE A 174 -16.99 -9.20 -6.97
N CYS A 175 -16.31 -8.89 -5.87
CA CYS A 175 -14.94 -9.38 -5.66
C CYS A 175 -15.03 -10.66 -4.82
N ALA A 176 -15.37 -11.75 -5.51
CA ALA A 176 -15.23 -13.12 -5.05
C ALA A 176 -14.70 -13.91 -6.25
N SER A 177 -13.38 -13.96 -6.37
CA SER A 177 -12.68 -15.08 -6.98
C SER A 177 -11.17 -14.85 -6.86
N GLN A 178 -10.56 -15.69 -6.04
CA GLN A 178 -9.21 -16.16 -6.29
C GLN A 178 -9.13 -16.72 -7.72
N THR A 179 -7.91 -16.71 -8.28
CA THR A 179 -7.43 -17.51 -9.44
C THR A 179 -7.22 -16.75 -10.75
N THR A 180 -6.01 -16.92 -11.28
CA THR A 180 -5.44 -16.50 -12.58
C THR A 180 -4.89 -15.07 -12.70
N PHE A 181 -3.65 -14.91 -12.27
CA PHE A 181 -2.75 -13.88 -12.77
C PHE A 181 -2.30 -14.29 -14.18
N LYS A 182 -2.94 -13.77 -15.24
CA LYS A 182 -2.35 -13.79 -16.59
C LYS A 182 -1.54 -12.50 -16.75
N CYS A 183 -0.23 -12.68 -16.84
CA CYS A 183 0.74 -11.66 -17.21
C CYS A 183 0.54 -11.31 -18.69
N SER A 184 0.02 -10.12 -18.99
CA SER A 184 -0.01 -9.59 -20.35
C SER A 184 1.35 -8.96 -20.66
N THR A 185 2.32 -9.80 -21.02
CA THR A 185 3.41 -9.37 -21.90
C THR A 185 2.85 -9.32 -23.31
N GLU A 186 2.66 -8.13 -23.86
CA GLU A 186 2.74 -7.94 -25.31
C GLU A 186 3.45 -6.63 -25.61
N ARG A 187 4.64 -6.85 -26.14
CA ARG A 187 5.68 -5.91 -26.51
C ARG A 187 5.27 -5.32 -27.85
N THR A 188 5.23 -3.99 -27.91
CA THR A 188 5.08 -3.25 -29.17
C THR A 188 6.36 -3.43 -30.00
N GLN A 189 6.16 -3.64 -31.30
CA GLN A 189 7.07 -3.31 -32.43
C GLN A 189 8.00 -4.40 -33.02
N GLU A 190 7.60 -4.89 -34.21
CA GLU A 190 8.45 -5.11 -35.40
C GLU A 190 7.56 -4.81 -36.63
N LYS A 191 7.57 -3.58 -37.15
CA LYS A 191 8.15 -3.17 -38.46
C LYS A 191 7.91 -4.21 -39.58
N LEU A 192 6.97 -3.94 -40.49
CA LEU A 192 7.21 -3.28 -41.81
C LEU A 192 8.27 -4.02 -42.63
N ASP A 193 7.81 -4.87 -43.56
CA ASP A 193 8.07 -4.76 -45.00
C ASP A 193 7.74 -6.09 -45.70
N SER A 194 6.65 -6.10 -46.49
CA SER A 194 6.53 -6.75 -47.80
C SER A 194 5.09 -6.60 -48.29
N LYS A 195 4.88 -5.57 -49.10
CA LYS A 195 3.82 -5.50 -50.09
C LYS A 195 4.13 -6.50 -51.22
N ASP A 196 3.04 -6.88 -51.88
CA ASP A 196 2.95 -7.43 -53.23
C ASP A 196 3.25 -8.92 -53.45
N GLU A 197 2.16 -9.60 -53.82
CA GLU A 197 1.93 -10.66 -54.84
C GLU A 197 1.01 -11.71 -54.22
N GLY A 198 -0.25 -11.95 -54.61
CA GLY A 198 -0.82 -12.01 -55.95
C GLY A 198 -1.37 -13.43 -56.17
N VAL A 199 -2.68 -13.55 -56.48
CA VAL A 199 -3.38 -14.75 -57.00
C VAL A 199 -3.67 -15.86 -55.97
N GLY A 200 -4.88 -16.36 -55.71
CA GLY A 200 -6.07 -16.49 -56.56
C GLY A 200 -6.25 -17.96 -56.96
N THR A 201 -6.66 -18.84 -56.03
CA THR A 201 -6.89 -20.27 -56.32
C THR A 201 -8.37 -20.56 -56.49
N ALA A 202 -8.78 -20.82 -57.73
CA ALA A 202 -9.99 -21.52 -58.09
C ALA A 202 -9.61 -22.64 -59.07
N GLN A 203 -9.52 -23.87 -58.55
CA GLN A 203 -9.87 -25.17 -59.15
C GLN A 203 -9.29 -26.30 -58.30
#